data_AF-A0A355UY26-F1
#
_entry.id   AF-A0A355UY26-F1
#
_cell.length_a   1.000
_cell.length_b   1.000
_cell.length_c   1.000
_cell.angle_alpha   90.00
_cell.angle_beta   90.00
_cell.angle_gamma   90.00
#
_symmetry.space_group_name_H-M   'P 1'
#
loop_
_entity.id
_entity.type
_entity.pdbx_description
1 polymer ?
#
loop_
_entity_poly.entity_id
_entity_poly.type
_entity_poly.pdbx_seq_one_letter_code
_entity_poly.pdbx_strand_id
1 'polypeptide(L)'
;MIKINTIKAKSMAALTGGLEKFENSKDIVKNADFKSLETFIKQYLNTADKKQRAELSEEFRKRHLELYEFLKSNSELVNAETEINKMISDIMNGDTASSEDKKLSNLFEIIEEGIK
;
A
#
# COMPACT_ATOMS: atom_id res chain seq x y z
N MET A 1 26.76 -47.77 -13.21
CA MET A 1 26.10 -47.47 -11.91
C MET A 1 25.87 -45.97 -11.64
N ILE A 2 26.26 -45.05 -12.53
CA ILE A 2 26.27 -43.59 -12.27
C ILE A 2 24.88 -42.91 -12.44
N LYS A 3 23.96 -43.49 -13.23
CA LYS A 3 22.69 -42.83 -13.62
C LYS A 3 21.65 -42.69 -12.50
N ILE A 4 21.58 -43.63 -11.54
CA ILE A 4 20.56 -43.63 -10.47
C ILE A 4 20.80 -42.49 -9.48
N ASN A 5 22.06 -42.24 -9.10
CA ASN A 5 22.41 -41.16 -8.18
C ASN A 5 22.11 -39.78 -8.78
N THR A 6 22.31 -39.60 -10.09
CA THR A 6 22.00 -38.35 -10.78
C THR A 6 20.49 -38.09 -10.84
N ILE A 7 19.68 -39.12 -11.07
CA ILE A 7 18.21 -39.01 -11.09
C ILE A 7 17.69 -38.66 -9.69
N LYS A 8 18.21 -39.31 -8.65
CA LYS A 8 17.85 -39.02 -7.25
C LYS A 8 18.20 -37.59 -6.86
N ALA A 9 19.38 -37.11 -7.24
CA ALA A 9 19.80 -35.73 -6.98
C ALA A 9 18.89 -34.71 -7.68
N LYS A 10 18.53 -34.94 -8.95
CA LYS A 10 17.60 -34.06 -9.69
C LYS A 10 16.20 -34.06 -9.07
N SER A 11 15.70 -35.22 -8.66
CA SER A 11 14.39 -35.34 -8.00
C SER A 11 14.36 -34.61 -6.65
N MET A 12 15.41 -34.75 -5.84
CA MET A 12 15.54 -34.02 -4.58
C MET A 12 15.65 -32.51 -4.79
N ALA A 13 16.43 -32.05 -5.78
CA ALA A 13 16.51 -30.63 -6.09
C ALA A 13 15.17 -30.04 -6.55
N ALA A 14 14.41 -30.80 -7.35
CA ALA A 14 13.05 -30.40 -7.77
C ALA A 14 12.08 -30.35 -6.59
N LEU A 15 12.16 -31.31 -5.66
CA LEU A 15 11.35 -31.34 -4.43
C LEU A 15 11.69 -30.16 -3.50
N THR A 16 12.97 -29.94 -3.22
CA THR A 16 13.42 -28.83 -2.37
C THR A 16 13.05 -27.49 -2.98
N GLY A 17 13.28 -27.29 -4.29
CA GLY A 17 12.88 -26.05 -4.98
C GLY A 17 11.35 -25.87 -5.06
N GLY A 18 10.58 -26.96 -5.11
CA GLY A 18 9.12 -26.91 -5.03
C GLY A 18 8.62 -26.54 -3.62
N LEU A 19 9.25 -27.09 -2.58
CA LEU A 19 8.95 -26.79 -1.18
C LEU A 19 9.34 -25.36 -0.82
N GLU A 20 10.48 -24.86 -1.29
CA GLU A 20 10.93 -23.49 -1.04
C GLU A 20 10.00 -22.46 -1.70
N LYS A 21 9.53 -22.73 -2.94
CA LYS A 21 8.49 -21.92 -3.59
C LYS A 21 7.16 -21.96 -2.83
N PHE A 22 6.80 -23.12 -2.27
CA PHE A 22 5.59 -23.29 -1.47
C PHE A 22 5.69 -22.56 -0.13
N GLU A 23 6.81 -22.64 0.59
CA GLU A 23 7.02 -21.90 1.84
C GLU A 23 7.10 -20.38 1.57
N ASN A 24 7.75 -19.94 0.49
CA ASN A 24 7.73 -18.54 0.07
C ASN A 24 6.32 -18.06 -0.30
N SER A 25 5.47 -18.93 -0.84
CA SER A 25 4.05 -18.64 -1.07
C SER A 25 3.22 -18.54 0.21
N LYS A 26 3.71 -18.94 1.38
CA LYS A 26 3.01 -18.70 2.65
C LYS A 26 3.13 -17.24 3.12
N ASP A 27 4.00 -16.44 2.53
CA ASP A 27 4.17 -15.03 2.86
C ASP A 27 3.43 -14.09 1.89
N ILE A 28 2.46 -14.62 1.13
CA ILE A 28 1.64 -13.85 0.17
C ILE A 28 0.91 -12.70 0.85
N VAL A 29 0.37 -12.88 2.06
CA VAL A 29 -0.35 -11.80 2.78
C VAL A 29 0.62 -10.71 3.25
N LYS A 30 1.85 -11.05 3.68
CA LYS A 30 2.84 -10.04 4.10
C LYS A 30 3.40 -9.25 2.91
N ASN A 31 3.54 -9.91 1.76
CA ASN A 31 4.07 -9.30 0.54
C ASN A 31 2.98 -8.77 -0.40
N ALA A 32 1.71 -8.92 -0.03
CA ALA A 32 0.60 -8.42 -0.81
C ALA A 32 0.51 -6.89 -0.73
N ASP A 33 0.13 -6.31 -1.85
CA ASP A 33 -0.01 -4.87 -1.99
C ASP A 33 -1.50 -4.52 -1.93
N PHE A 34 -1.87 -3.88 -0.84
CA PHE A 34 -3.25 -3.49 -0.51
C PHE A 34 -3.52 -2.00 -0.79
N LYS A 35 -2.63 -1.30 -1.51
CA LYS A 35 -2.77 0.14 -1.77
C LYS A 35 -3.97 0.49 -2.65
N SER A 36 -4.34 -0.40 -3.57
CA SER A 36 -5.43 -0.16 -4.51
C SER A 36 -6.24 -1.43 -4.75
N LEU A 37 -7.52 -1.23 -5.11
CA LEU A 37 -8.42 -2.32 -5.50
C LEU A 37 -7.87 -3.09 -6.71
N GLU A 38 -7.28 -2.39 -7.68
CA GLU A 38 -6.74 -3.02 -8.89
C GLU A 38 -5.61 -3.99 -8.57
N THR A 39 -4.64 -3.56 -7.74
CA THR A 39 -3.52 -4.41 -7.34
C THR A 39 -3.99 -5.59 -6.51
N PHE A 40 -4.93 -5.36 -5.58
CA PHE A 40 -5.56 -6.42 -4.80
C PHE A 40 -6.26 -7.46 -5.69
N ILE A 41 -7.11 -7.04 -6.65
CA ILE A 41 -7.82 -7.97 -7.54
C ILE A 41 -6.82 -8.80 -8.35
N LYS A 42 -5.78 -8.18 -8.90
CA LYS A 42 -4.72 -8.89 -9.62
C LYS A 42 -4.07 -9.96 -8.73
N GLN A 43 -3.73 -9.65 -7.48
CA GLN A 43 -3.12 -10.61 -6.56
C GLN A 43 -4.10 -11.72 -6.13
N TYR A 44 -5.35 -11.36 -5.85
CA TYR A 44 -6.41 -12.29 -5.48
C TYR A 44 -6.69 -13.32 -6.59
N LEU A 45 -6.82 -12.87 -7.84
CA LEU A 45 -7.05 -13.75 -8.98
C LEU A 45 -5.86 -14.66 -9.29
N ASN A 46 -4.63 -14.19 -9.02
CA ASN A 46 -3.41 -14.96 -9.22
C ASN A 46 -3.05 -15.88 -8.04
N THR A 47 -3.79 -15.82 -6.93
CA THR A 47 -3.58 -16.70 -5.77
C THR A 47 -4.35 -18.00 -5.97
N ALA A 48 -3.65 -19.12 -6.14
CA ALA A 48 -4.27 -20.42 -6.43
C ALA A 48 -5.01 -21.03 -5.23
N ASP A 49 -4.52 -20.80 -4.00
CA ASP A 49 -5.09 -21.37 -2.79
C ASP A 49 -6.32 -20.59 -2.29
N LYS A 50 -7.38 -21.32 -1.95
CA LYS A 50 -8.66 -20.72 -1.53
C LYS A 50 -8.55 -20.05 -0.15
N LYS A 51 -7.78 -20.63 0.77
CA LYS A 51 -7.62 -20.09 2.13
C LYS A 51 -6.81 -18.79 2.07
N GLN A 52 -5.73 -18.77 1.29
CA GLN A 52 -4.93 -17.55 1.06
C GLN A 52 -5.74 -16.45 0.37
N ARG A 53 -6.58 -16.78 -0.62
CA ARG A 53 -7.53 -15.82 -1.20
C ARG A 53 -8.45 -15.21 -0.13
N ALA A 54 -9.01 -16.03 0.76
CA ALA A 54 -9.88 -15.55 1.83
C ALA A 54 -9.13 -14.62 2.80
N GLU A 55 -7.90 -14.97 3.19
CA GLU A 55 -7.04 -14.13 4.02
C GLU A 55 -6.72 -12.79 3.35
N LEU A 56 -6.39 -12.77 2.06
CA LEU A 56 -6.19 -11.54 1.29
C LEU A 56 -7.43 -10.65 1.30
N SER A 57 -8.62 -11.23 1.08
CA SER A 57 -9.87 -10.45 1.07
C SER A 57 -10.20 -9.85 2.44
N GLU A 58 -9.99 -10.59 3.52
CA GLU A 58 -10.24 -10.08 4.88
C GLU A 58 -9.26 -8.96 5.26
N GLU A 59 -7.98 -9.13 4.96
CA GLU A 59 -6.97 -8.09 5.22
C GLU A 59 -7.21 -6.83 4.38
N PHE A 60 -7.56 -6.98 3.09
CA PHE A 60 -7.93 -5.83 2.25
C PHE A 60 -9.12 -5.08 2.84
N ARG A 61 -10.19 -5.79 3.20
CA ARG A 61 -11.39 -5.20 3.79
C ARG A 61 -11.08 -4.49 5.11
N LYS A 62 -10.32 -5.14 6.00
CA LYS A 62 -9.96 -4.62 7.32
C LYS A 62 -9.22 -3.29 7.21
N ARG A 63 -8.16 -3.22 6.39
CA ARG A 63 -7.37 -1.99 6.22
C ARG A 63 -8.19 -0.83 5.64
N HIS A 64 -9.06 -1.11 4.67
CA HIS A 64 -9.91 -0.09 4.08
C HIS A 64 -10.99 0.41 5.06
N LEU A 65 -11.48 -0.47 5.93
CA LEU A 65 -12.39 -0.08 7.01
C LEU A 65 -11.68 0.75 8.08
N GLU A 66 -10.47 0.36 8.49
CA GLU A 66 -9.65 1.13 9.42
C GLU A 66 -9.36 2.54 8.88
N LEU A 67 -9.01 2.65 7.59
CA LEU A 67 -8.83 3.94 6.93
C LEU A 67 -10.14 4.75 6.91
N TYR A 68 -11.27 4.13 6.59
CA TYR A 68 -12.57 4.79 6.60
C TYR A 68 -12.91 5.33 7.99
N GLU A 69 -12.75 4.52 9.04
CA GLU A 69 -13.01 4.91 10.43
C GLU A 69 -12.07 6.04 10.88
N PHE A 70 -10.80 5.97 10.49
CA PHE A 70 -9.83 7.03 10.74
C PHE A 70 -10.25 8.35 10.08
N LEU A 71 -10.57 8.35 8.78
CA LEU A 71 -10.99 9.56 8.07
C LEU A 71 -12.30 10.12 8.63
N LYS A 72 -13.26 9.24 8.95
CA LYS A 72 -14.53 9.63 9.57
C LYS A 72 -14.33 10.30 10.93
N SER A 73 -13.41 9.79 11.74
CA SER A 73 -13.11 10.32 13.07
C SER A 73 -12.27 11.59 13.03
N ASN A 74 -11.62 11.87 11.90
CA ASN A 74 -10.71 13.00 11.70
C ASN A 74 -11.14 13.83 10.47
N SER A 75 -12.43 14.19 10.38
CA SER A 75 -12.97 14.98 9.26
C SER A 75 -12.25 16.32 9.06
N GLU A 76 -11.67 16.87 10.13
CA GLU A 76 -10.87 18.10 10.07
C GLU A 76 -9.62 17.95 9.21
N LEU A 77 -9.00 16.76 9.17
CA LEU A 77 -7.84 16.50 8.30
C LEU A 77 -8.21 16.58 6.82
N VAL A 78 -9.37 16.03 6.46
CA VAL A 78 -9.89 16.08 5.07
C VAL A 78 -10.24 17.51 4.69
N ASN A 79 -10.84 18.28 5.60
CA ASN A 79 -11.14 19.69 5.38
C ASN A 79 -9.85 20.51 5.20
N ALA A 80 -8.85 20.30 6.05
CA ALA A 80 -7.56 20.97 5.95
C ALA A 80 -6.83 20.63 4.64
N GLU A 81 -6.81 19.36 4.23
CA GLU A 81 -6.25 18.95 2.93
C GLU A 81 -6.98 19.65 1.77
N THR A 82 -8.32 19.70 1.84
CA THR A 82 -9.14 20.35 0.80
C THR A 82 -8.86 21.86 0.74
N GLU A 83 -8.74 22.53 1.89
CA GLU A 83 -8.38 23.95 1.97
C GLU A 83 -6.98 24.22 1.41
N ILE A 84 -5.99 23.38 1.75
CA ILE A 84 -4.63 23.49 1.21
C ILE A 84 -4.65 23.30 -0.31
N ASN A 85 -5.31 22.27 -0.82
CA ASN A 85 -5.39 22.00 -2.27
C ASN A 85 -6.10 23.13 -3.02
N LYS A 86 -7.13 23.71 -2.42
CA LYS A 86 -7.80 24.89 -2.96
C LYS A 86 -6.86 26.09 -2.98
N MET A 87 -6.19 26.37 -1.88
CA MET A 87 -5.22 27.47 -1.76
C MET A 87 -4.08 27.33 -2.78
N ILE A 88 -3.53 26.13 -2.95
CA ILE A 88 -2.53 25.83 -3.99
C ILE A 88 -3.09 26.10 -5.39
N SER A 89 -4.32 25.66 -5.66
CA SER A 89 -4.97 25.88 -6.95
C SER A 89 -5.21 27.36 -7.23
N ASP A 90 -5.66 28.12 -6.23
CA ASP A 90 -5.91 29.57 -6.32
C ASP A 90 -4.59 30.33 -6.58
N ILE A 91 -3.49 29.95 -5.91
CA ILE A 91 -2.14 30.47 -6.19
C ILE A 91 -1.71 30.15 -7.63
N MET A 92 -1.89 28.89 -8.07
CA MET A 92 -1.50 28.48 -9.42
C MET A 92 -2.30 29.20 -10.52
N ASN A 93 -3.55 29.56 -10.23
CA ASN A 93 -4.42 30.30 -11.15
C ASN A 93 -4.19 31.83 -11.09
N GLY A 94 -3.37 32.33 -10.16
CA GLY A 94 -3.07 33.75 -10.02
C GLY A 94 -4.16 34.57 -9.30
N ASP A 95 -5.11 33.90 -8.64
CA ASP A 95 -6.20 34.51 -7.87
C ASP A 95 -5.76 34.81 -6.43
N THR A 96 -4.66 35.53 -6.21
CA THR A 96 -4.24 35.90 -4.84
C THR A 96 -4.75 37.29 -4.46
N ALA A 97 -5.77 37.34 -3.60
CA ALA A 97 -6.06 38.53 -2.84
C ALA A 97 -4.93 38.71 -1.80
N SER A 98 -4.20 39.83 -1.90
CA SER A 98 -2.98 40.25 -1.16
C SER A 98 -2.90 40.00 0.37
N SER A 99 -3.95 39.48 1.02
CA SER A 99 -3.94 39.10 2.44
C SER A 99 -3.61 37.61 2.68
N GLU A 100 -3.76 36.73 1.70
CA GLU A 100 -3.58 35.28 1.86
C GLU A 100 -2.12 34.84 1.78
N ASP A 101 -1.29 35.56 1.02
CA ASP A 101 0.16 35.30 0.88
C ASP A 101 0.91 35.35 2.22
N LYS A 102 0.49 36.23 3.14
CA LYS A 102 1.09 36.31 4.49
C LYS A 102 0.76 35.10 5.38
N LYS A 103 -0.44 34.52 5.23
CA LYS A 103 -0.82 33.32 5.99
C LYS A 103 -0.05 32.09 5.50
N LEU A 104 0.18 32.00 4.19
CA LEU A 104 0.96 30.94 3.56
C LEU A 104 2.43 30.97 3.97
N SER A 105 3.06 32.16 3.96
CA SER A 105 4.44 32.32 4.41
C SER A 105 4.62 31.81 5.84
N ASN A 106 3.70 32.18 6.74
CA ASN A 106 3.75 31.74 8.12
C ASN A 106 3.54 30.22 8.26
N LEU A 107 2.68 29.61 7.45
CA LEU A 107 2.42 28.17 7.52
C LEU A 107 3.64 27.36 7.05
N PHE A 108 4.30 27.79 5.96
CA PHE A 108 5.52 27.13 5.49
C PHE A 108 6.68 27.28 6.47
N GLU A 109 6.84 28.46 7.09
CA GLU A 109 7.84 28.65 8.17
C GLU A 109 7.59 27.69 9.35
N ILE A 110 6.32 27.55 9.79
CA ILE A 110 5.97 26.64 10.89
C ILE A 110 6.26 25.17 10.53
N ILE A 111 5.99 24.76 9.29
CA ILE A 111 6.28 23.41 8.83
C ILE A 111 7.79 23.17 8.75
N GLU A 112 8.55 24.17 8.28
CA GLU A 112 10.01 24.08 8.15
C GLU A 112 10.72 24.04 9.51
N GLU A 113 10.19 24.74 10.52
CA GLU A 113 10.67 24.67 11.91
C GLU A 113 10.34 23.34 12.59
N GLY A 114 9.20 22.73 12.28
CA GLY A 114 8.79 21.43 12.84
C GLY A 114 9.52 20.21 12.26
N ILE A 115 10.25 20.38 11.14
CA ILE A 115 11.01 19.32 10.45
C ILE A 115 12.50 19.31 10.85
N LYS A 116 12.99 20.33 11.58
CA LYS A 116 14.34 20.38 12.15
C LYS A 116 14.43 19.67 13.51
#